data_AF-A0A7J6BGT0-F1
#
_entry.id   AF-A0A7J6BGT0-F1
#
_cell.length_a   1.000
_cell.length_b   1.000
_cell.length_c   1.000
_cell.angle_alpha   90.00
_cell.angle_beta   90.00
_cell.angle_gamma   90.00
#
_symmetry.space_group_name_H-M   'P 1'
#
loop_
_entity.id
_entity.type
_entity.pdbx_description
1 polymer ?
#
loop_
_entity_poly.entity_id
_entity_poly.type
_entity_poly.pdbx_seq_one_letter_code
_entity_poly.pdbx_strand_id
1 'polypeptide(L)'
;MYFSSSSTDVGHNEIIGVCRVGNMAESLGRDHWNEMLTYPRKPIAHWHPLVEVMMKNSLRPRLKWSSEGNPGGSQGSCNSLKTPPSP
;
A
#
# COMPACT_ATOMS: atom_id res chain seq x y z
N MET A 1 -3.29 -5.15 -0.15
CA MET A 1 -3.64 -5.33 -1.57
C MET A 1 -2.37 -5.73 -2.33
N TYR A 2 -2.51 -6.56 -3.37
CA TYR A 2 -1.41 -6.92 -4.27
C TYR A 2 -1.46 -6.02 -5.49
N PHE A 3 -0.31 -5.50 -5.91
CA PHE A 3 -0.17 -4.71 -7.13
C PHE A 3 0.70 -5.48 -8.10
N SER A 4 0.16 -5.73 -9.30
CA SER A 4 0.86 -6.40 -10.38
C SER A 4 1.04 -5.49 -11.58
N SER A 5 2.17 -5.61 -12.26
CA SER A 5 2.38 -5.04 -13.59
C SER A 5 1.92 -6.05 -14.63
N SER A 6 1.17 -5.59 -15.63
CA SER A 6 0.96 -6.35 -16.87
C SER A 6 2.01 -5.88 -17.89
N SER A 7 2.91 -6.77 -18.31
CA SER A 7 3.79 -6.50 -19.45
C SER A 7 2.98 -6.45 -20.75
N THR A 8 3.58 -5.95 -21.83
CA THR A 8 2.94 -5.84 -23.17
C THR A 8 2.67 -7.17 -23.85
N ASP A 9 3.11 -8.29 -23.26
CA ASP A 9 2.78 -9.64 -23.71
C ASP A 9 1.67 -10.25 -22.84
N VAL A 10 0.61 -10.74 -23.49
CA VAL A 10 -0.65 -11.14 -22.88
C VAL A 10 -0.46 -12.49 -22.19
N GLY A 11 -0.03 -12.49 -20.93
CA GLY A 11 0.03 -13.75 -20.17
C GLY A 11 0.79 -13.75 -18.84
N HIS A 12 1.58 -12.72 -18.52
CA HIS A 12 2.37 -12.70 -17.28
C HIS A 12 2.10 -11.45 -16.43
N ASN A 13 1.48 -11.64 -15.27
CA ASN A 13 1.33 -10.60 -14.25
C ASN A 13 2.44 -10.77 -13.20
N GLU A 14 3.38 -9.83 -13.18
CA GLU A 14 4.46 -9.81 -12.20
C GLU A 14 4.04 -8.98 -11.00
N ILE A 15 4.16 -9.54 -9.78
CA ILE A 15 3.88 -8.79 -8.55
C ILE A 15 5.01 -7.78 -8.35
N ILE A 16 4.67 -6.49 -8.36
CA ILE A 16 5.64 -5.42 -8.09
C ILE A 16 5.82 -5.25 -6.58
N GLY A 17 4.74 -5.41 -5.81
CA GLY A 17 4.78 -5.30 -4.37
C GLY A 17 3.40 -5.28 -3.74
N VAL A 18 3.38 -5.11 -2.43
CA VAL A 18 2.15 -5.11 -1.63
C VAL A 18 2.15 -3.99 -0.61
N CYS A 19 0.96 -3.49 -0.31
CA CYS A 19 0.72 -2.69 0.89
C CYS A 19 -0.37 -3.34 1.74
N ARG A 20 -0.36 -3.09 3.05
CA ARG A 20 -1.34 -3.63 3.99
C ARG A 20 -2.15 -2.50 4.60
N VAL A 21 -3.48 -2.62 4.56
CA VAL A 21 -4.43 -1.74 5.23
C VAL A 21 -5.41 -2.64 5.96
N GLY A 22 -5.75 -2.31 7.21
CA GLY A 22 -6.70 -3.09 8.00
C GLY A 22 -6.28 -3.27 9.45
N ASN A 23 -7.06 -4.08 10.17
CA ASN A 23 -6.90 -4.27 11.62
C ASN A 23 -5.59 -4.98 12.06
N MET A 24 -4.76 -5.46 11.15
CA MET A 24 -3.45 -6.04 11.49
C MET A 24 -2.31 -5.33 10.74
N ALA A 25 -2.61 -4.19 10.10
CA ALA A 25 -1.59 -3.33 9.53
C ALA A 25 -0.89 -2.52 10.62
N GLU A 26 0.33 -2.10 10.30
CA GLU A 26 1.16 -1.22 11.11
C GLU A 26 1.22 0.17 10.45
N SER A 27 1.53 1.21 11.24
CA SER A 27 1.77 2.58 10.77
C SER A 27 0.65 3.09 9.84
N LEU A 28 1.00 3.68 8.68
CA LEU A 28 0.09 4.29 7.71
C LEU A 28 -1.12 3.40 7.36
N GLY A 29 -0.91 2.08 7.24
CA GLY A 29 -1.97 1.14 6.90
C GLY A 29 -3.02 0.96 8.01
N ARG A 30 -2.61 1.13 9.26
CA ARG A 30 -3.51 1.17 10.43
C ARG A 30 -4.28 2.48 10.45
N ASP A 31 -3.58 3.59 10.27
CA ASP A 31 -4.16 4.92 10.38
C ASP A 31 -5.21 5.17 9.29
N HIS A 32 -4.90 4.78 8.05
CA HIS A 32 -5.86 4.81 6.94
C HIS A 32 -7.12 4.00 7.27
N TRP A 33 -6.96 2.78 7.80
CA TRP A 33 -8.09 1.94 8.19
C TRP A 33 -8.95 2.58 9.29
N ASN A 34 -8.32 3.14 10.33
CA ASN A 34 -9.03 3.81 11.41
C ASN A 34 -9.81 5.03 10.92
N GLU A 35 -9.23 5.80 10.00
CA GLU A 35 -9.92 6.96 9.42
C GLU A 35 -11.15 6.52 8.61
N MET A 36 -11.05 5.41 7.85
CA MET A 36 -12.19 4.85 7.10
C MET A 36 -13.33 4.45 8.02
N LEU A 37 -13.02 3.85 9.17
CA LEU A 37 -14.03 3.49 10.17
C LEU A 37 -14.64 4.71 10.86
N THR A 38 -13.86 5.78 11.02
CA THR A 38 -14.31 7.02 11.66
C THR A 38 -15.28 7.80 10.77
N TYR A 39 -15.08 7.77 9.44
CA TYR A 39 -15.93 8.49 8.48
C TYR A 39 -16.59 7.57 7.44
N PRO A 40 -17.64 6.82 7.83
CA PRO A 40 -18.37 5.97 6.90
C PRO A 40 -18.89 6.74 5.68
N ARG A 41 -18.76 6.14 4.48
CA ARG A 41 -19.19 6.71 3.18
C ARG A 41 -18.43 7.95 2.70
N LYS A 42 -17.53 8.53 3.51
CA LYS A 42 -16.60 9.55 3.03
C LYS A 42 -15.42 8.83 2.35
N PRO A 43 -15.11 9.11 1.08
CA PRO A 43 -13.92 8.55 0.46
C PRO A 43 -12.67 9.07 1.16
N ILE A 44 -11.71 8.19 1.39
CA ILE A 44 -10.42 8.51 2.02
C ILE A 44 -9.32 8.05 1.08
N ALA A 45 -8.37 8.93 0.81
CA ALA A 45 -7.25 8.67 -0.07
C ALA A 45 -5.94 8.83 0.71
N HIS A 46 -5.13 7.78 0.74
CA HIS A 46 -3.78 7.79 1.31
C HIS A 46 -2.83 7.05 0.37
N TRP A 47 -1.63 7.58 0.21
CA TRP A 47 -0.55 6.89 -0.51
C TRP A 47 0.16 5.93 0.44
N HIS A 48 0.44 4.71 -0.05
CA HIS A 48 1.17 3.69 0.70
C HIS A 48 2.38 3.23 -0.12
N PRO A 49 3.59 3.17 0.47
CA PRO A 49 4.72 2.57 -0.22
C PRO A 49 4.44 1.07 -0.45
N LEU A 50 4.82 0.58 -1.63
CA LEU A 50 4.79 -0.86 -1.90
C LEU A 50 6.02 -1.50 -1.28
N VAL A 51 5.81 -2.63 -0.62
CA VAL A 51 6.90 -3.43 -0.05
C VAL A 51 7.11 -4.68 -0.91
N GLU A 52 8.37 -5.00 -1.15
CA GLU A 52 8.79 -6.16 -1.94
C GLU A 52 8.38 -7.47 -1.26
N VAL A 53 7.80 -8.39 -2.04
CA VAL A 53 7.43 -9.72 -1.56
C VAL A 53 8.61 -10.66 -1.81
N MET A 54 9.50 -10.79 -0.83
CA MET A 54 10.51 -11.85 -0.86
C MET A 54 9.83 -13.23 -0.68
N MET A 55 9.47 -13.88 -1.79
CA MET A 55 9.09 -15.30 -1.78
C MET A 55 10.35 -16.15 -1.61
N LYS A 56 10.82 -16.34 -0.38
CA LYS A 56 11.87 -17.32 -0.10
C LYS A 56 11.22 -18.71 -0.12
N ASN A 57 11.57 -19.52 -1.11
CA ASN A 57 11.15 -20.92 -1.17
C ASN A 57 11.54 -21.65 0.13
N SER A 58 10.59 -22.44 0.63
CA SER A 58 10.70 -23.39 1.76
C SER A 58 10.21 -22.90 3.14
N LEU A 59 9.14 -23.58 3.59
CA LEU A 59 8.51 -23.62 4.92
C LEU A 59 8.03 -22.28 5.51
N ARG A 60 6.76 -21.95 5.18
CA ARG A 60 5.91 -20.90 5.77
C ARG A 60 6.67 -19.59 6.07
N PRO A 61 6.82 -18.71 5.08
CA PRO A 61 7.30 -17.38 5.38
C PRO A 61 6.13 -16.63 6.03
N ARG A 62 6.12 -16.53 7.36
CA ARG A 62 5.65 -15.29 7.97
C ARG A 62 6.53 -14.22 7.34
N LEU A 63 6.03 -13.55 6.30
CA LEU A 63 6.72 -12.45 5.63
C LEU A 63 7.23 -11.53 6.75
N LYS A 64 8.53 -11.62 7.01
CA LYS A 64 9.19 -10.76 7.97
C LYS A 64 9.45 -9.50 7.20
N TRP A 65 8.56 -8.53 7.38
CA TRP A 65 8.72 -7.18 6.87
C TRP A 65 9.99 -6.63 7.51
N SER A 66 11.04 -6.43 6.72
CA SER A 66 12.15 -5.59 7.14
C SER A 66 11.65 -4.15 7.10
N SER A 67 10.84 -3.77 8.10
CA SER A 67 10.67 -2.36 8.46
C SER A 67 11.93 -1.96 9.23
N GLU A 68 13.07 -1.85 8.53
CA GLU A 68 14.17 -1.07 9.07
C GLU A 68 13.72 0.39 9.05
N GLY A 69 13.63 0.94 10.25
CA GLY A 69 12.84 2.11 10.56
C GLY A 69 13.19 3.33 9.72
N ASN A 70 12.16 4.10 9.39
CA ASN A 70 12.32 5.51 9.10
C ASN A 70 12.27 6.27 10.45
N PRO A 71 13.40 6.79 10.99
CA PRO A 71 13.41 7.57 12.21
C PRO A 71 13.01 9.04 11.98
N GLY A 72 12.44 9.39 10.83
CA GLY A 72 11.95 10.73 10.53
C GLY A 72 10.44 10.73 10.33
N GLY A 73 9.68 11.21 11.32
CA GLY A 73 8.28 11.54 11.14
C GLY A 73 8.11 12.47 9.93
N SER A 74 7.41 12.01 8.91
CA SER A 74 6.95 12.86 7.83
C SER A 74 5.44 12.72 7.76
N GLN A 75 4.74 13.67 8.35
CA GLN A 75 3.35 13.99 8.00
C GLN A 75 3.35 14.50 6.55
N GLY A 76 3.48 13.59 5.59
CA GLY A 76 3.43 13.89 4.17
C GLY A 76 2.01 13.81 3.63
N SER A 77 1.15 14.76 4.02
CA SER A 77 -0.08 15.03 3.26
C SER A 77 0.32 15.62 1.92
N CYS A 78 0.48 14.79 0.89
CA CYS A 78 0.64 15.28 -0.47
C CYS A 78 -0.72 15.86 -0.93
N ASN A 79 -0.80 17.18 -0.88
CA ASN A 79 -1.98 17.93 -1.24
C ASN A 79 -2.26 17.82 -2.75
N SER A 80 -3.50 17.46 -3.09
CA SER A 80 -4.28 17.81 -4.28
C SER A 80 -3.55 17.88 -5.63
N LEU A 81 -3.50 16.76 -6.36
CA LEU A 81 -3.40 16.82 -7.82
C LEU A 81 -4.77 17.26 -8.36
N LYS A 82 -4.80 18.46 -8.93
CA LYS A 82 -5.90 19.12 -9.62
C LYS A 82 -6.72 18.14 -10.46
N THR A 83 -8.05 18.17 -10.33
CA THR A 83 -8.96 17.38 -11.15
C THR A 83 -8.71 17.69 -12.64
N PRO A 84 -8.51 16.68 -13.50
CA PRO A 84 -8.41 16.93 -14.94
C PRO A 84 -9.75 17.49 -15.45
N PRO A 85 -9.74 18.44 -16.40
CA PRO A 85 -10.97 18.92 -17.02
C PRO A 85 -11.67 17.78 -17.75
N SER A 86 -13.00 17.73 -17.63
CA SER A 86 -13.85 16.76 -18.34
C SER A 86 -13.90 17.10 -19.85
N PRO A 87 -14.11 16.10 -20.74
CA PRO A 87 -14.21 16.32 -22.17
C PRO A 87 -15.41 17.19 -22.58
#